data_AF-A0A068B7L1-F1
#
_entry.id   AF-A0A068B7L1-F1
#
_cell.length_a   1.000
_cell.length_b   1.000
_cell.length_c   1.000
_cell.angle_alpha   90.00
_cell.angle_beta   90.00
_cell.angle_gamma   90.00
#
_symmetry.space_group_name_H-M   'P 1'
#
loop_
_entity.id
_entity.type
_entity.pdbx_description
1 polymer ?
#
loop_
_entity_poly.entity_id
_entity_poly.type
_entity_poly.pdbx_seq_one_letter_code
_entity_poly.pdbx_strand_id
1 'polypeptide(L)'
;DMSNMNKGNGFMVYRKNLNKHLEILGERITMQQLSPLAGSLWGSEPEPVKDYYKELSEKIKKVHNNRVENYIKNNRNENMSRKTIKDMTTKNGGNAFIIFRKKLNEELRSLGYNLNMEEHSKFASNLWSKQPKEVKNH
;
A
#
# COMPACT_ATOMS: atom_id res chain seq x y z
N ASP A 1 -1.83 17.03 16.49
CA ASP A 1 -1.70 17.81 15.25
C ASP A 1 -1.77 16.86 14.05
N MET A 2 -2.93 16.76 13.39
CA MET A 2 -3.19 15.81 12.29
C MET A 2 -2.78 16.36 10.90
N SER A 3 -2.25 17.59 10.85
CA SER A 3 -1.93 18.31 9.62
C SER A 3 -0.69 17.75 8.89
N ASN A 4 0.20 17.03 9.61
CA ASN A 4 1.43 16.48 9.03
C ASN A 4 1.32 15.04 8.50
N MET A 5 0.31 14.24 8.90
CA MET A 5 0.17 12.85 8.42
C MET A 5 -0.36 12.75 6.98
N ASN A 6 -1.07 13.76 6.49
CA ASN A 6 -1.70 13.74 5.16
C ASN A 6 -0.88 14.42 4.05
N LYS A 7 0.24 15.09 4.41
CA LYS A 7 1.12 15.74 3.42
C LYS A 7 1.74 14.72 2.46
N GLY A 8 1.95 13.48 2.90
CA GLY A 8 2.51 12.41 2.08
C GLY A 8 1.59 11.91 0.96
N ASN A 9 0.27 11.90 1.14
CA ASN A 9 -0.63 11.24 0.19
C ASN A 9 -0.97 12.13 -1.01
N GLY A 10 -1.29 13.42 -0.78
CA GLY A 10 -1.55 14.38 -1.86
C GLY A 10 -0.31 14.65 -2.71
N PHE A 11 0.85 14.83 -2.06
CA PHE A 11 2.13 15.07 -2.74
C PHE A 11 2.55 13.91 -3.64
N MET A 12 2.34 12.65 -3.22
CA MET A 12 2.66 11.49 -4.04
C MET A 12 1.81 11.42 -5.30
N VAL A 13 0.52 11.75 -5.21
CA VAL A 13 -0.37 11.82 -6.39
C VAL A 13 0.05 12.96 -7.31
N TYR A 14 0.34 14.14 -6.75
CA TYR A 14 0.86 15.29 -7.48
C TYR A 14 2.12 14.94 -8.27
N ARG A 15 3.12 14.38 -7.58
CA ARG A 15 4.40 13.99 -8.17
C ARG A 15 4.25 12.98 -9.30
N LYS A 16 3.34 12.00 -9.16
CA LYS A 16 3.05 11.02 -10.20
C LYS A 16 2.39 11.67 -11.43
N ASN A 17 1.46 12.61 -11.20
CA ASN A 17 0.81 13.36 -12.26
C ASN A 17 1.82 14.26 -13.01
N LEU A 18 2.67 14.95 -12.26
CA LEU A 18 3.77 15.76 -12.79
C LEU A 18 4.71 14.95 -13.66
N ASN A 19 5.14 13.76 -13.20
CA ASN A 19 5.99 12.87 -14.00
C ASN A 19 5.33 12.48 -15.32
N LYS A 20 4.05 12.12 -15.28
CA LYS A 20 3.30 11.74 -16.48
C LYS A 20 3.13 12.91 -17.44
N HIS A 21 2.94 14.12 -16.92
CA HIS A 21 2.86 15.33 -17.75
C HIS A 21 4.19 15.58 -18.46
N LEU A 22 5.31 15.41 -17.77
CA LEU A 22 6.65 15.59 -18.33
C LEU A 22 6.98 14.51 -19.38
N GLU A 23 6.57 13.27 -19.15
CA GLU A 23 6.66 12.19 -20.15
C GLU A 23 5.88 12.52 -21.44
N ILE A 24 4.68 13.11 -21.32
CA ILE A 24 3.87 13.54 -22.48
C ILE A 24 4.58 14.67 -23.25
N LEU A 25 5.26 15.57 -22.53
CA LEU A 25 6.05 16.65 -23.14
C LEU A 25 7.36 16.16 -23.76
N GLY A 26 7.68 14.87 -23.67
CA GLY A 26 8.92 14.28 -24.20
C GLY A 26 10.11 14.42 -23.25
N GLU A 27 9.92 14.99 -22.07
CA GLU A 27 10.96 15.21 -21.07
C GLU A 27 11.12 13.96 -20.19
N ARG A 28 12.17 13.19 -20.45
CA ARG A 28 12.54 12.03 -19.64
C ARG A 28 13.45 12.44 -18.50
N ILE A 29 12.85 12.76 -17.36
CA ILE A 29 13.55 13.15 -16.15
C ILE A 29 13.71 11.97 -15.21
N THR A 30 14.87 11.88 -14.57
CA THR A 30 15.12 10.85 -13.58
C THR A 30 14.35 11.13 -12.28
N MET A 31 14.05 10.08 -11.52
CA MET A 31 13.41 10.24 -10.21
C MET A 31 14.22 11.11 -9.24
N GLN A 32 15.55 11.15 -9.39
CA GLN A 32 16.44 12.01 -8.60
C GLN A 32 16.24 13.50 -8.91
N GLN A 33 15.93 13.84 -10.16
CA GLN A 33 15.62 15.21 -10.58
C GLN A 33 14.15 15.58 -10.30
N LEU A 34 13.24 14.61 -10.44
CA LEU A 34 11.81 14.82 -10.18
C LEU A 34 11.52 15.08 -8.69
N SER A 35 12.21 14.40 -7.76
CA SER A 35 12.02 14.60 -6.31
C SER A 35 12.12 16.07 -5.87
N PRO A 36 13.23 16.78 -6.12
CA PRO A 36 13.37 18.17 -5.73
C PRO A 36 12.45 19.09 -6.53
N LEU A 37 12.29 18.86 -7.84
CA LEU A 37 11.40 19.67 -8.69
C LEU A 37 9.95 19.63 -8.19
N ALA A 38 9.42 18.43 -7.94
CA ALA A 38 8.08 18.26 -7.40
C ALA A 38 7.94 18.92 -6.02
N GLY A 39 8.96 18.82 -5.17
CA GLY A 39 8.97 19.45 -3.85
C GLY A 39 8.91 20.97 -3.93
N SER A 40 9.71 21.59 -4.81
CA SER A 40 9.69 23.04 -5.04
C SER A 40 8.34 23.50 -5.59
N LEU A 41 7.84 22.82 -6.63
CA LEU A 41 6.55 23.18 -7.23
C LEU A 41 5.42 23.04 -6.22
N TRP A 42 5.34 21.90 -5.51
CA TRP A 42 4.36 21.67 -4.45
C TRP A 42 4.43 22.72 -3.35
N GLY A 43 5.63 23.19 -2.98
CA GLY A 43 5.80 24.29 -2.04
C GLY A 43 5.11 25.58 -2.52
N SER A 44 5.26 25.90 -3.81
CA SER A 44 4.67 27.08 -4.45
C SER A 44 3.19 26.93 -4.84
N GLU A 45 2.63 25.72 -4.85
CA GLU A 45 1.23 25.51 -5.24
C GLU A 45 0.25 26.21 -4.28
N PRO A 46 -0.85 26.79 -4.80
CA PRO A 46 -1.94 27.32 -3.97
C PRO A 46 -2.60 26.25 -3.10
N GLU A 47 -3.09 26.64 -1.91
CA GLU A 47 -3.77 25.73 -0.99
C GLU A 47 -4.97 24.99 -1.61
N PRO A 48 -5.84 25.62 -2.42
CA PRO A 48 -6.94 24.92 -3.09
C PRO A 48 -6.48 23.76 -3.99
N VAL A 49 -5.31 23.90 -4.64
CA VAL A 49 -4.71 22.85 -5.46
C VAL A 49 -4.25 21.70 -4.57
N LYS A 50 -3.59 22.01 -3.45
CA LYS A 50 -3.14 21.01 -2.48
C LYS A 50 -4.30 20.22 -1.88
N ASP A 51 -5.39 20.90 -1.55
CA ASP A 51 -6.62 20.29 -1.05
C ASP A 51 -7.27 19.37 -2.07
N TYR A 52 -7.31 19.76 -3.35
CA TYR A 52 -7.81 18.90 -4.42
C TYR A 52 -7.00 17.59 -4.53
N TYR A 53 -5.67 17.69 -4.54
CA TYR A 53 -4.80 16.50 -4.58
C TYR A 53 -4.93 15.62 -3.33
N LYS A 54 -5.17 16.23 -2.17
CA LYS A 54 -5.45 15.52 -0.93
C LYS A 54 -6.77 14.76 -1.02
N GLU A 55 -7.85 15.39 -1.48
CA GLU A 55 -9.15 14.72 -1.69
C GLU A 55 -9.03 13.56 -2.69
N LEU A 56 -8.31 13.78 -3.79
CA LEU A 56 -8.05 12.75 -4.79
C LEU A 56 -7.29 11.56 -4.18
N SER A 57 -6.29 11.82 -3.34
CA SER A 57 -5.53 10.76 -2.66
C SER A 57 -6.40 9.90 -1.75
N GLU A 58 -7.34 10.52 -1.02
CA GLU A 58 -8.29 9.80 -0.17
C GLU A 58 -9.30 8.98 -0.99
N LYS A 59 -9.78 9.52 -2.13
CA LYS A 59 -10.64 8.77 -3.06
C LYS A 59 -9.92 7.53 -3.60
N ILE A 60 -8.68 7.67 -4.04
CA ILE A 60 -7.86 6.55 -4.53
C ILE A 60 -7.70 5.48 -3.44
N LYS A 61 -7.34 5.91 -2.22
CA LYS A 61 -7.19 5.02 -1.07
C LYS A 61 -8.47 4.26 -0.75
N LYS A 62 -9.63 4.94 -0.76
CA LYS A 62 -10.94 4.32 -0.50
C LYS A 62 -11.29 3.27 -1.55
N VAL A 63 -11.13 3.61 -2.84
CA VAL A 63 -11.37 2.67 -3.95
C VAL A 63 -10.46 1.45 -3.85
N HIS A 64 -9.17 1.67 -3.55
CA HIS A 64 -8.21 0.60 -3.38
C HIS A 64 -8.58 -0.33 -2.22
N ASN A 65 -8.86 0.22 -1.04
CA ASN A 65 -9.23 -0.57 0.14
C ASN A 65 -10.49 -1.40 -0.11
N ASN A 66 -11.52 -0.81 -0.73
CA ASN A 66 -12.75 -1.53 -1.09
C ASN A 66 -12.48 -2.70 -2.04
N ARG A 67 -11.64 -2.49 -3.08
CA ARG A 67 -11.29 -3.55 -4.05
C ARG A 67 -10.53 -4.69 -3.39
N VAL A 68 -9.57 -4.38 -2.53
CA VAL A 68 -8.78 -5.38 -1.79
C VAL A 68 -9.67 -6.15 -0.82
N GLU A 69 -10.53 -5.46 -0.06
CA GLU A 69 -11.48 -6.14 0.84
C GLU A 69 -12.43 -7.08 0.10
N ASN A 70 -12.97 -6.65 -1.05
CA ASN A 70 -13.84 -7.48 -1.87
C ASN A 70 -13.10 -8.70 -2.44
N TYR A 71 -11.87 -8.52 -2.91
CA TYR A 71 -11.05 -9.64 -3.41
C TYR A 71 -10.80 -10.69 -2.32
N ILE A 72 -10.48 -10.25 -1.10
CA ILE A 72 -10.24 -11.14 0.04
C ILE A 72 -11.54 -11.84 0.45
N LYS A 73 -12.68 -11.15 0.53
CA LYS A 73 -13.97 -11.76 0.84
C LYS A 73 -14.34 -12.84 -0.19
N ASN A 74 -14.08 -12.59 -1.47
CA ASN A 74 -14.36 -13.54 -2.54
C ASN A 74 -13.36 -14.71 -2.60
N ASN A 75 -12.09 -14.50 -2.25
CA ASN A 75 -11.06 -15.55 -2.23
C ASN A 75 -11.00 -16.37 -0.93
N ARG A 76 -11.73 -15.98 0.12
CA ARG A 76 -11.86 -16.77 1.36
C ARG A 76 -12.45 -18.16 1.16
N ASN A 77 -13.11 -18.41 0.03
CA ASN A 77 -13.80 -19.68 -0.22
C ASN A 77 -12.95 -20.78 -0.87
N GLU A 78 -11.78 -20.50 -1.49
CA GLU A 78 -11.12 -21.56 -2.28
C GLU A 78 -9.63 -21.83 -2.03
N ASN A 79 -8.75 -20.88 -1.66
CA ASN A 79 -7.31 -21.14 -1.90
C ASN A 79 -6.28 -20.81 -0.80
N MET A 80 -6.68 -20.57 0.46
CA MET A 80 -5.74 -20.62 1.59
C MET A 80 -5.86 -21.97 2.31
N SER A 81 -5.51 -23.03 1.58
CA SER A 81 -5.44 -24.40 2.10
C SER A 81 -4.60 -24.45 3.38
N ARG A 82 -5.21 -24.96 4.45
CA ARG A 82 -4.64 -25.18 5.78
C ARG A 82 -3.29 -25.94 5.77
N LYS A 83 -2.97 -26.65 4.67
CA LYS A 83 -1.69 -27.35 4.49
C LYS A 83 -0.49 -26.40 4.42
N THR A 84 -0.63 -25.25 3.76
CA THR A 84 0.52 -24.36 3.49
C THR A 84 1.05 -23.61 4.71
N ILE A 85 0.23 -23.42 5.75
CA ILE A 85 0.63 -22.68 6.96
C ILE A 85 1.35 -23.62 7.95
N LYS A 86 0.87 -24.86 8.11
CA LYS A 86 1.43 -25.87 9.02
C LYS A 86 2.85 -26.34 8.61
N ASP A 87 3.12 -26.46 7.32
CA ASP A 87 4.41 -26.91 6.80
C ASP A 87 5.53 -25.86 6.92
N MET A 88 5.20 -24.60 7.23
CA MET A 88 6.17 -23.50 7.32
C MET A 88 6.50 -23.07 8.75
N THR A 89 5.55 -23.18 9.70
CA THR A 89 5.83 -22.88 11.11
C THR A 89 6.78 -23.90 11.73
N THR A 90 6.80 -25.13 11.20
CA THR A 90 7.73 -26.20 11.58
C THR A 90 9.13 -26.03 11.00
N LYS A 91 9.31 -25.30 9.89
CA LYS A 91 10.60 -25.24 9.16
C LYS A 91 11.50 -24.05 9.55
N ASN A 92 10.94 -22.94 10.05
CA ASN A 92 11.71 -21.70 10.24
C ASN A 92 11.57 -21.02 11.61
N GLY A 93 10.91 -21.63 12.61
CA GLY A 93 10.89 -21.13 14.00
C GLY A 93 10.45 -19.66 14.17
N GLY A 94 9.78 -19.08 13.18
CA GLY A 94 9.39 -17.68 13.14
C GLY A 94 7.93 -17.53 13.52
N ASN A 95 7.63 -16.51 14.33
CA ASN A 95 6.28 -16.10 14.71
C ASN A 95 5.32 -16.19 13.50
N ALA A 96 4.23 -16.95 13.62
CA ALA A 96 3.27 -17.20 12.55
C ALA A 96 2.72 -15.92 11.90
N PHE A 97 2.66 -14.82 12.67
CA PHE A 97 2.34 -13.50 12.15
C PHE A 97 3.35 -12.98 11.11
N ILE A 98 4.64 -13.19 11.33
CA ILE A 98 5.71 -12.75 10.42
C ILE A 98 5.66 -13.53 9.10
N ILE A 99 5.38 -14.84 9.18
CA ILE A 99 5.22 -15.69 7.99
C ILE A 99 3.98 -15.25 7.21
N PHE A 100 2.84 -15.08 7.89
CA PHE A 100 1.60 -14.57 7.30
C PHE A 100 1.82 -13.22 6.59
N ARG A 101 2.47 -12.29 7.29
CA ARG A 101 2.79 -10.96 6.76
C ARG A 101 3.70 -11.05 5.54
N LYS A 102 4.71 -11.92 5.52
CA LYS A 102 5.61 -12.07 4.38
C LYS A 102 4.86 -12.56 3.14
N LYS A 103 4.03 -13.59 3.29
CA LYS A 103 3.27 -14.18 2.19
C LYS A 103 2.22 -13.21 1.64
N LEU A 104 1.53 -12.49 2.52
CA LEU A 104 0.63 -11.40 2.13
C LEU A 104 1.38 -10.34 1.29
N ASN A 105 2.63 -10.03 1.64
CA ASN A 105 3.42 -9.06 0.87
C ASN A 105 3.77 -9.61 -0.51
N GLU A 106 4.18 -10.88 -0.59
CA GLU A 106 4.53 -11.55 -1.84
C GLU A 106 3.32 -11.65 -2.78
N GLU A 107 2.14 -12.00 -2.26
CA GLU A 107 0.90 -12.04 -3.04
C GLU A 107 0.51 -10.64 -3.53
N LEU A 108 0.53 -9.63 -2.65
CA LEU A 108 0.24 -8.25 -3.02
C LEU A 108 1.20 -7.75 -4.12
N ARG A 109 2.50 -8.05 -3.99
CA ARG A 109 3.50 -7.72 -5.01
C ARG A 109 3.26 -8.45 -6.33
N SER A 110 2.90 -9.74 -6.29
CA SER A 110 2.57 -10.51 -7.50
C SER A 110 1.36 -9.95 -8.25
N LEU A 111 0.43 -9.32 -7.52
CA LEU A 111 -0.74 -8.64 -8.06
C LEU A 111 -0.45 -7.18 -8.47
N GLY A 112 0.81 -6.74 -8.39
CA GLY A 112 1.24 -5.38 -8.77
C GLY A 112 1.03 -4.32 -7.69
N TYR A 113 0.65 -4.71 -6.47
CA TYR A 113 0.50 -3.79 -5.35
C TYR A 113 1.82 -3.66 -4.57
N ASN A 114 2.34 -2.43 -4.50
CA ASN A 114 3.51 -2.10 -3.69
C ASN A 114 3.09 -1.22 -2.51
N LEU A 115 2.66 -1.85 -1.41
CA LEU A 115 2.38 -1.16 -0.14
C LEU A 115 3.69 -0.77 0.54
N ASN A 116 3.69 0.37 1.25
CA ASN A 116 4.81 0.69 2.13
C ASN A 116 4.82 -0.25 3.36
N MET A 117 5.97 -0.37 4.02
CA MET A 117 6.15 -1.35 5.11
C MET A 117 5.20 -1.11 6.29
N GLU A 118 4.80 0.14 6.55
CA GLU A 118 3.92 0.52 7.65
C GLU A 118 2.46 0.20 7.35
N GLU A 119 1.99 0.52 6.14
CA GLU A 119 0.67 0.16 5.61
C GLU A 119 0.50 -1.35 5.57
N HIS A 120 1.53 -2.05 5.10
CA HIS A 120 1.59 -3.50 5.09
C HIS A 120 1.52 -4.10 6.50
N SER A 121 2.20 -3.47 7.48
CA SER A 121 2.14 -3.89 8.88
C SER A 121 0.74 -3.78 9.47
N LYS A 122 0.09 -2.61 9.26
CA LYS A 122 -1.25 -2.33 9.77
C LYS A 122 -2.28 -3.26 9.14
N PHE A 123 -2.15 -3.50 7.84
CA PHE A 123 -3.04 -4.38 7.09
C PHE A 123 -2.88 -5.85 7.50
N ALA A 124 -1.64 -6.33 7.60
CA ALA A 124 -1.35 -7.67 8.09
C ALA A 124 -1.86 -7.88 9.53
N SER A 125 -1.71 -6.89 10.42
CA SER A 125 -2.20 -6.96 11.80
C SER A 125 -3.73 -7.05 11.87
N ASN A 126 -4.45 -6.25 11.08
CA ASN A 126 -5.92 -6.29 11.00
C ASN A 126 -6.43 -7.62 10.41
N LEU A 127 -5.73 -8.18 9.42
CA LEU A 127 -6.08 -9.49 8.88
C LEU A 127 -5.75 -10.61 9.87
N TRP A 128 -4.60 -10.53 10.53
CA TRP A 128 -4.18 -11.48 11.55
C TRP A 128 -5.18 -11.50 12.71
N SER A 129 -5.65 -10.35 13.20
CA SER A 129 -6.64 -10.31 14.29
C SER A 129 -7.92 -11.06 13.92
N LYS A 130 -8.30 -11.08 12.64
CA LYS A 130 -9.44 -11.80 12.08
C LYS A 130 -9.16 -13.26 11.69
N GLN A 131 -7.93 -13.74 11.79
CA GLN A 131 -7.61 -15.15 11.55
C GLN A 131 -8.12 -16.03 12.70
N PRO A 132 -8.57 -17.27 12.41
CA PRO A 132 -8.99 -18.25 13.42
C PRO A 132 -7.87 -18.54 14.43
N LYS A 133 -8.23 -18.90 15.67
CA LYS A 133 -7.24 -19.25 16.70
C LYS A 133 -6.37 -20.43 16.29
N GLU A 134 -6.92 -21.36 15.50
CA GLU A 134 -6.15 -22.51 14.98
C GLU A 134 -4.99 -22.10 14.07
N VAL A 135 -5.10 -20.95 13.37
CA VAL A 135 -4.04 -20.41 12.49
C VAL A 135 -2.97 -19.66 13.31
N LYS A 136 -3.29 -19.23 14.53
CA LYS A 136 -2.41 -18.43 15.40
C LYS A 136 -1.59 -19.25 16.40
N ASN A 137 -2.05 -20.46 16.73
CA ASN A 137 -1.46 -21.33 17.75
C ASN A 137 -0.40 -22.30 17.20
N HIS A 138 0.05 -22.13 15.94
CA HIS A 138 0.98 -23.04 15.26
C HIS A 138 2.26 -22.37 14.80
#